data_AF-A0A2S9VFZ4-F1
#
_entry.id   AF-A0A2S9VFZ4-F1
#
_cell.length_a   1.000
_cell.length_b   1.000
_cell.length_c   1.000
_cell.angle_alpha   90.00
_cell.angle_beta   90.00
_cell.angle_gamma   90.00
#
_symmetry.space_group_name_H-M   'P 1'
#
loop_
_entity.id
_entity.type
_entity.pdbx_description
1 polymer ?
#
loop_
_entity_poly.entity_id
_entity_poly.type
_entity_poly.pdbx_seq_one_letter_code
_entity_poly.pdbx_strand_id
1 'polypeptide(L)'
;MTQHIAKALVTSANLKQQIRTACHPDDPQLLKRYINLALDSANIAGASSEKIRILLDCAALLLETACDQKVVLSWRYQCLDQIYRPLLAAEKQSITAGDHHRVRQFSHLFTHLTPTFFN
;
A
#
# COMPACT_ATOMS: atom_id res chain seq x y z
N MET A 1 -20.86 10.94 -14.58
CA MET A 1 -20.14 10.36 -13.41
C MET A 1 -19.33 9.10 -13.74
N THR A 2 -19.77 8.26 -14.68
CA THR A 2 -19.12 6.98 -15.05
C THR A 2 -17.71 7.08 -15.66
N GLN A 3 -17.41 8.14 -16.43
CA GLN A 3 -16.09 8.29 -17.08
C GLN A 3 -14.95 8.63 -16.11
N HIS A 4 -15.21 9.37 -15.03
CA HIS A 4 -14.20 9.74 -14.03
C HIS A 4 -13.79 8.55 -13.16
N ILE A 5 -14.76 7.70 -12.79
CA ILE A 5 -14.52 6.49 -12.00
C ILE A 5 -13.69 5.49 -12.81
N ALA A 6 -14.06 5.26 -14.08
CA ALA A 6 -13.29 4.37 -14.97
C ALA A 6 -11.84 4.85 -15.15
N LYS A 7 -11.62 6.16 -15.32
CA LYS A 7 -10.27 6.73 -15.42
C LYS A 7 -9.46 6.56 -14.14
N ALA A 8 -10.05 6.81 -12.96
CA ALA A 8 -9.39 6.60 -11.68
C ALA A 8 -9.04 5.12 -11.41
N LEU A 9 -9.91 4.20 -11.81
CA LEU A 9 -9.66 2.75 -11.71
C LEU A 9 -8.54 2.30 -12.66
N VAL A 10 -8.52 2.78 -13.91
CA VAL A 10 -7.44 2.47 -14.87
C VAL A 10 -6.11 3.08 -14.43
N THR A 11 -6.10 4.32 -13.94
CA THR A 11 -4.89 4.96 -13.41
C THR A 11 -4.36 4.24 -12.19
N SER A 12 -5.23 3.82 -11.26
CA SER A 12 -4.80 3.04 -10.09
C SER A 12 -4.27 1.65 -10.49
N ALA A 13 -4.90 0.96 -11.45
CA ALA A 13 -4.40 -0.31 -11.96
C ALA A 13 -3.03 -0.17 -12.65
N ASN A 14 -2.85 0.88 -13.45
CA ASN A 14 -1.57 1.16 -14.12
C ASN A 14 -0.46 1.47 -13.10
N LEU A 15 -0.74 2.29 -12.08
CA LEU A 15 0.21 2.58 -10.99
C LEU A 15 0.58 1.33 -10.20
N LYS A 16 -0.40 0.47 -9.87
CA LYS A 16 -0.13 -0.82 -9.20
C LYS A 16 0.84 -1.68 -10.00
N GLN A 17 0.62 -1.79 -11.31
CA GLN A 17 1.49 -2.55 -12.19
C GLN A 17 2.91 -1.96 -12.23
N GLN A 18 3.04 -0.64 -12.35
CA GLN A 18 4.34 0.01 -12.36
C GLN A 18 5.13 -0.20 -11.05
N ILE A 19 4.43 -0.24 -9.91
CA ILE A 19 5.06 -0.55 -8.61
C ILE A 19 5.51 -2.01 -8.58
N ARG A 20 4.65 -2.96 -8.97
CA ARG A 20 4.99 -4.40 -9.00
C ARG A 20 6.16 -4.72 -9.92
N THR A 21 6.29 -4.03 -11.05
CA THR A 21 7.38 -4.26 -12.01
C THR A 21 8.61 -3.40 -11.78
N ALA A 22 8.58 -2.48 -10.81
CA ALA A 22 9.60 -1.47 -10.60
C ALA A 22 10.02 -0.77 -11.91
N CYS A 23 9.02 -0.30 -12.68
CA CYS A 23 9.25 0.24 -14.02
C CYS A 23 10.23 1.43 -14.06
N HIS A 24 10.34 2.18 -12.95
CA HIS A 24 11.26 3.30 -12.77
C HIS A 24 11.81 3.29 -11.33
N PRO A 25 12.79 2.43 -11.01
CA PRO A 25 13.24 2.24 -9.63
C PRO A 25 13.98 3.47 -9.08
N ASP A 26 14.47 4.33 -9.96
CA ASP A 26 15.14 5.59 -9.63
C ASP A 26 14.17 6.77 -9.44
N ASP A 27 12.87 6.57 -9.71
CA ASP A 27 11.85 7.59 -9.46
C ASP A 27 11.06 7.32 -8.16
N PRO A 28 11.54 7.83 -7.00
CA PRO A 28 10.81 7.68 -5.74
C PRO A 28 9.46 8.42 -5.75
N GLN A 29 9.19 9.28 -6.73
CA GLN A 29 7.92 9.98 -6.84
C GLN A 29 6.79 9.04 -7.25
N LEU A 30 7.06 7.96 -7.99
CA LEU A 30 6.03 6.97 -8.34
C LEU A 30 5.42 6.35 -7.07
N LEU A 31 6.28 5.88 -6.16
CA LEU A 31 5.85 5.27 -4.91
C LEU A 31 5.10 6.26 -4.02
N LYS A 32 5.63 7.48 -3.89
CA LYS A 32 4.98 8.56 -3.12
C LYS A 32 3.61 8.92 -3.68
N ARG A 33 3.47 9.03 -5.01
CA ARG A 33 2.20 9.33 -5.69
C ARG A 33 1.15 8.27 -5.40
N TYR A 34 1.50 6.99 -5.50
CA TYR A 34 0.55 5.91 -5.21
C TYR A 34 0.12 5.89 -3.74
N ILE A 35 1.06 6.06 -2.81
CA ILE A 35 0.74 6.10 -1.37
C ILE A 35 -0.14 7.30 -1.06
N ASN A 36 0.17 8.48 -1.59
CA ASN A 36 -0.66 9.67 -1.37
C ASN A 36 -2.07 9.46 -1.93
N LEU A 37 -2.20 8.87 -3.13
CA LEU A 37 -3.50 8.53 -3.70
C LEU A 37 -4.31 7.60 -2.78
N ALA A 38 -3.67 6.59 -2.17
CA ALA A 38 -4.34 5.70 -1.23
C ALA A 38 -4.76 6.42 0.06
N LEU A 39 -3.88 7.27 0.61
CA LEU A 39 -4.17 8.09 1.80
C LEU A 39 -5.36 9.04 1.54
N ASP A 40 -5.36 9.74 0.41
CA ASP A 40 -6.42 10.67 0.01
C ASP A 40 -7.73 9.93 -0.23
N SER A 41 -7.68 8.77 -0.89
CA SER A 41 -8.87 7.92 -1.11
C SER A 41 -9.47 7.43 0.20
N ALA A 42 -8.63 7.03 1.17
CA ALA A 42 -9.09 6.63 2.49
C ALA A 42 -9.70 7.81 3.28
N ASN A 43 -9.16 9.02 3.14
CA ASN A 43 -9.72 10.22 3.78
C ASN A 43 -11.11 10.58 3.24
N ILE A 44 -11.35 10.35 1.95
CA ILE A 44 -12.63 10.64 1.28
C ILE A 44 -13.66 9.51 1.50
N ALA A 45 -13.21 8.29 1.76
CA ALA A 45 -14.11 7.17 2.00
C ALA A 45 -15.01 7.40 3.23
N GLY A 46 -16.27 6.99 3.16
CA GLY A 46 -17.23 7.22 4.23
C GLY A 46 -17.06 6.25 5.41
N ALA A 47 -17.17 4.94 5.14
CA ALA A 47 -17.13 3.90 6.16
C ALA A 47 -15.69 3.60 6.61
N SER A 48 -15.46 3.45 7.93
CA SER A 48 -14.13 3.13 8.47
C SER A 48 -13.56 1.85 7.88
N SER A 49 -14.38 0.81 7.71
CA SER A 49 -13.98 -0.48 7.12
C SER A 49 -13.41 -0.34 5.71
N GLU A 50 -13.93 0.60 4.92
CA GLU A 50 -13.47 0.91 3.57
C GLU A 50 -12.15 1.69 3.60
N LYS A 51 -12.00 2.63 4.54
CA LYS A 51 -10.72 3.32 4.78
C LYS A 51 -9.61 2.32 5.08
N ILE A 52 -9.87 1.42 6.03
CA ILE A 52 -8.93 0.37 6.42
C ILE A 52 -8.62 -0.55 5.25
N ARG A 53 -9.62 -0.92 4.42
CA ARG A 53 -9.39 -1.74 3.23
C ARG A 53 -8.43 -1.06 2.26
N ILE A 54 -8.65 0.21 1.91
CA ILE A 54 -7.79 0.96 0.98
C ILE A 54 -6.34 1.02 1.50
N LEU A 55 -6.17 1.31 2.79
CA LEU A 55 -4.86 1.46 3.40
C LEU A 55 -4.11 0.13 3.50
N LEU A 56 -4.81 -0.96 3.88
CA LEU A 56 -4.21 -2.29 3.93
C LEU A 56 -3.91 -2.84 2.53
N ASP A 57 -4.76 -2.57 1.52
CA ASP A 57 -4.47 -2.92 0.12
C ASP A 57 -3.21 -2.19 -0.40
N CYS A 58 -3.01 -0.93 0.03
CA CYS A 58 -1.79 -0.18 -0.27
C CYS A 58 -0.57 -0.83 0.39
N ALA A 59 -0.64 -1.12 1.70
CA ALA A 59 0.44 -1.78 2.44
C ALA A 59 0.76 -3.17 1.88
N ALA A 60 -0.25 -3.95 1.50
CA ALA A 60 -0.11 -5.27 0.89
C ALA A 60 0.67 -5.21 -0.42
N LEU A 61 0.35 -4.26 -1.31
CA LEU A 61 1.08 -4.08 -2.57
C LEU A 61 2.56 -3.77 -2.34
N LEU A 62 2.88 -2.90 -1.39
CA LEU A 62 4.25 -2.56 -1.03
C LEU A 62 4.99 -3.80 -0.52
N LEU A 63 4.33 -4.58 0.32
CA LEU A 63 4.86 -5.81 0.89
C LEU A 63 5.13 -6.87 -0.19
N GLU A 64 4.14 -7.14 -1.05
CA GLU A 64 4.26 -8.08 -2.17
C GLU A 64 5.39 -7.68 -3.13
N THR A 65 5.55 -6.38 -3.38
CA THR A 65 6.64 -5.84 -4.21
C THR A 65 8.00 -6.01 -3.53
N ALA A 66 8.09 -5.80 -2.21
CA ALA A 66 9.31 -6.02 -1.45
C ALA A 66 9.69 -7.51 -1.34
N CYS A 67 8.70 -8.41 -1.31
CA CYS A 67 8.91 -9.88 -1.35
C CYS A 67 9.42 -10.37 -2.71
N ASP A 68 9.22 -9.62 -3.80
CA ASP A 68 9.48 -10.11 -5.14
C ASP A 68 10.98 -10.07 -5.47
N GLN A 69 11.61 -11.26 -5.52
CA GLN A 69 13.04 -11.39 -5.81
C GLN A 69 13.41 -10.94 -7.24
N LYS A 70 12.44 -10.79 -8.14
CA LYS A 70 12.68 -10.27 -9.50
C LYS A 70 12.76 -8.75 -9.54
N VAL A 71 12.36 -8.08 -8.47
CA VAL A 71 12.42 -6.62 -8.33
C VAL A 71 13.80 -6.21 -7.81
N VAL A 72 14.32 -5.11 -8.35
CA VAL A 72 15.61 -4.55 -7.92
C VAL A 72 15.61 -4.21 -6.43
N LEU A 73 16.70 -4.54 -5.75
CA LEU A 73 16.84 -4.46 -4.30
C LEU A 73 16.56 -3.04 -3.74
N SER A 74 17.01 -1.99 -4.42
CA SER A 74 16.74 -0.60 -4.02
C SER A 74 15.24 -0.28 -3.94
N TRP A 75 14.45 -0.77 -4.91
CA TRP A 75 13.00 -0.58 -4.92
C TRP A 75 12.30 -1.40 -3.83
N ARG A 76 12.81 -2.60 -3.53
CA ARG A 76 12.33 -3.42 -2.42
C ARG A 76 12.52 -2.70 -1.09
N TYR A 77 13.70 -2.13 -0.85
CA TYR A 77 13.97 -1.30 0.33
C TYR A 77 13.05 -0.08 0.39
N GLN A 78 12.88 0.65 -0.72
CA GLN A 78 11.96 1.80 -0.75
C GLN A 78 10.51 1.40 -0.41
N CYS A 79 10.02 0.25 -0.88
CA CYS A 79 8.70 -0.24 -0.52
C CYS A 79 8.57 -0.52 0.98
N LEU A 80 9.58 -1.17 1.58
CA LEU A 80 9.65 -1.43 3.02
C LEU A 80 9.74 -0.13 3.83
N ASP A 81 10.58 0.82 3.41
CA ASP A 81 10.75 2.12 4.07
C ASP A 81 9.48 2.96 4.05
N GLN A 82 8.57 2.73 3.10
CA GLN A 82 7.35 3.52 2.97
C GLN A 82 6.10 2.80 3.52
N ILE A 83 6.18 1.50 3.87
CA ILE A 83 5.02 0.71 4.31
C ILE A 83 4.41 1.21 5.62
N TYR A 84 5.20 1.87 6.47
CA TYR A 84 4.71 2.43 7.73
C TYR A 84 3.65 3.52 7.49
N ARG A 85 3.67 4.21 6.36
CA ARG A 85 2.74 5.32 6.06
C ARG A 85 1.28 4.85 5.99
N PRO A 86 0.92 3.89 5.12
CA PRO A 86 -0.45 3.36 5.10
C PRO A 86 -0.82 2.63 6.40
N LEU A 87 0.12 1.95 7.06
CA LEU A 87 -0.16 1.25 8.32
C LEU A 87 -0.49 2.20 9.47
N LEU A 88 0.31 3.26 9.66
CA LEU A 88 0.06 4.27 10.67
C LEU A 88 -1.25 5.03 10.39
N ALA A 89 -1.58 5.27 9.12
CA ALA A 89 -2.87 5.84 8.74
C ALA A 89 -4.02 4.88 9.08
N ALA A 90 -3.87 3.59 8.82
CA ALA A 90 -4.90 2.59 9.11
C ALA A 90 -5.14 2.48 10.62
N GLU A 91 -4.09 2.49 11.42
CA GLU A 91 -4.21 2.50 12.88
C GLU A 91 -4.95 3.75 13.38
N LYS A 92 -4.61 4.94 12.87
CA LYS A 92 -5.27 6.20 13.23
C LYS A 92 -6.74 6.29 12.78
N GLN A 93 -7.10 5.62 11.69
CA GLN A 93 -8.45 5.66 11.12
C GLN A 93 -9.33 4.49 11.56
N SER A 94 -8.78 3.57 12.37
CA SER A 94 -9.54 2.46 12.94
C SER A 94 -10.50 2.98 14.01
N ILE A 95 -11.78 2.62 13.88
CA ILE A 95 -12.83 3.03 14.83
C ILE A 95 -13.41 1.81 15.54
N THR A 96 -13.60 0.71 14.80
CA THR A 96 -14.22 -0.51 15.33
C THR A 96 -13.17 -1.51 15.80
N ALA A 97 -13.56 -2.43 16.68
CA ALA A 97 -12.70 -3.57 17.06
C ALA A 97 -12.28 -4.41 15.83
N GLY A 98 -13.15 -4.51 14.82
CA GLY A 98 -12.84 -5.19 13.56
C GLY A 98 -11.75 -4.48 12.75
N ASP A 99 -11.78 -3.15 12.70
CA ASP A 99 -10.73 -2.33 12.08
C ASP A 99 -9.38 -2.57 12.74
N HIS A 100 -9.33 -2.45 14.07
CA HIS A 100 -8.12 -2.70 14.85
C HIS A 100 -7.60 -4.13 14.68
N HIS A 101 -8.49 -5.13 14.63
CA HIS A 101 -8.11 -6.52 14.41
C HIS A 101 -7.45 -6.71 13.05
N ARG A 102 -8.02 -6.15 11.98
CA ARG A 102 -7.45 -6.24 10.62
C ARG A 102 -6.07 -5.59 10.54
N VAL A 103 -5.89 -4.42 11.14
CA VAL A 103 -4.59 -3.73 11.16
C VAL A 103 -3.56 -4.54 11.93
N ARG A 104 -3.89 -5.05 13.13
CA ARG A 104 -2.99 -5.90 13.92
C ARG A 104 -2.61 -7.18 13.19
N GLN A 105 -3.58 -7.84 12.55
CA GLN A 105 -3.34 -9.05 11.78
C GLN A 105 -2.32 -8.80 10.66
N PHE A 106 -2.47 -7.69 9.94
CA PHE A 106 -1.51 -7.30 8.91
C PHE A 106 -0.12 -7.02 9.52
N SER A 107 -0.03 -6.24 10.60
CA SER A 107 1.24 -5.92 11.26
C SER A 107 1.97 -7.17 11.78
N HIS A 108 1.23 -8.17 12.27
CA HIS A 108 1.81 -9.46 12.64
C HIS A 108 2.40 -10.17 11.42
N LEU A 109 1.64 -10.28 10.33
CA LEU A 109 2.13 -10.89 9.09
C LEU A 109 3.40 -10.20 8.57
N PHE A 110 3.41 -8.87 8.55
CA PHE A 110 4.58 -8.07 8.17
C PHE A 110 5.81 -8.40 9.01
N THR A 111 5.65 -8.44 10.33
CA THR A 111 6.75 -8.74 11.27
C THR A 111 7.32 -10.14 11.03
N HIS A 112 6.47 -11.13 10.75
CA HIS A 112 6.92 -12.50 10.46
C HIS A 112 7.64 -12.65 9.12
N LEU A 113 7.29 -11.83 8.12
CA LEU A 113 7.94 -11.85 6.82
C LEU A 113 9.26 -11.06 6.80
N THR A 114 9.47 -10.17 7.78
CA THR A 114 10.65 -9.28 7.85
C THR A 114 12.01 -9.99 7.71
N PRO A 115 12.24 -11.17 8.35
CA PRO A 115 13.49 -11.91 8.20
C PRO A 115 13.74 -12.48 6.80
N THR A 116 12.68 -12.68 5.99
CA THR A 116 12.79 -13.30 4.67
C THR A 116 13.19 -12.32 3.56
N PHE A 117 13.22 -11.01 3.83
CA PHE A 117 13.52 -10.00 2.82
C PHE A 117 15.00 -9.88 2.45
N PHE A 118 15.90 -10.27 3.37
CA PHE A 118 17.35 -10.04 3.24
C PHE A 118 18.16 -11.28 2.88
N ASN A 119 17.48 -12.41 2.64
CA ASN A 119 18.06 -13.63 2.06
C ASN A 119 17.84 -13.65 0.55
#